data_AF-A0A849BD93-F1
#
_entry.id   AF-A0A849BD93-F1
#
_cell.length_a   1.000
_cell.length_b   1.000
_cell.length_c   1.000
_cell.angle_alpha   90.00
_cell.angle_beta   90.00
_cell.angle_gamma   90.00
#
_symmetry.space_group_name_H-M   'P 1'
#
loop_
_entity.id
_entity.type
_entity.pdbx_description
1 polymer ?
#
loop_
_entity_poly.entity_id
_entity_poly.type
_entity_poly.pdbx_seq_one_letter_code
_entity_poly.pdbx_strand_id
1 'polypeptide(L)'
;MRNEWLDRDLLRSPVYFTLCTNAAQFHAELRSMKVPRDTWPNFLTTARADATAHFFNNPAKDVCCIVCIHPDKDRDQIEIAGLLVHEAVHIWQETRDLIGERNPSPEFEAYAVQSISQRLMWEYRRQVFGS
;
A
#
# COMPACT_ATOMS: atom_id res chain seq x y z
N MET A 1 29.82 -16.52 -24.23
CA MET A 1 28.82 -15.99 -23.28
C MET A 1 27.47 -16.00 -23.97
N ARG A 2 26.42 -16.48 -23.29
CA ARG A 2 25.05 -16.42 -23.79
C ARG A 2 24.46 -15.11 -23.26
N ASN A 3 23.93 -14.26 -24.13
CA ASN A 3 23.27 -13.03 -23.69
C ASN A 3 21.96 -13.39 -22.98
N GLU A 4 21.62 -12.66 -21.93
CA GLU A 4 20.31 -12.74 -21.30
C GLU A 4 19.32 -11.83 -22.01
N TRP A 5 18.09 -12.31 -22.13
CA TRP A 5 16.97 -11.51 -22.63
C TRP A 5 16.45 -10.63 -21.50
N LEU A 6 16.18 -9.37 -21.81
CA LEU A 6 15.84 -8.36 -20.81
C LEU A 6 14.36 -8.45 -20.38
N ASP A 7 14.12 -8.06 -19.13
CA ASP A 7 12.78 -7.85 -18.58
C ASP A 7 12.00 -6.82 -19.42
N ARG A 8 10.72 -7.10 -19.68
CA ARG A 8 9.82 -6.26 -20.48
C ARG A 8 8.80 -5.52 -19.62
N ASP A 9 8.97 -5.52 -18.29
CA ASP A 9 8.21 -4.70 -17.35
C ASP A 9 8.21 -3.24 -17.82
N LEU A 10 7.03 -2.76 -18.23
CA LEU A 10 6.85 -1.39 -18.70
C LEU A 10 6.86 -0.38 -17.54
N LEU A 11 6.33 -0.80 -16.39
CA LEU A 11 6.31 0.01 -15.18
C LEU A 11 6.34 -0.89 -13.94
N ARG A 12 7.36 -0.70 -13.12
CA ARG A 12 7.36 -1.16 -11.74
C ARG A 12 6.97 0.04 -10.86
N SER A 13 5.97 -0.13 -10.00
CA SER A 13 5.55 0.95 -9.11
C SER A 13 6.76 1.48 -8.32
N PRO A 14 7.02 2.80 -8.32
CA PRO A 14 8.06 3.40 -7.49
C PRO A 14 7.67 3.38 -6.00
N VAL A 15 6.40 3.12 -5.69
CA VAL A 15 5.89 2.99 -4.32
C VAL A 15 5.92 1.52 -3.92
N TYR A 16 6.77 1.19 -2.95
CA TYR A 16 6.67 -0.07 -2.21
C TYR A 16 5.49 0.01 -1.26
N PHE A 17 4.67 -1.03 -1.15
CA PHE A 17 3.54 -1.00 -0.22
C PHE A 17 3.30 -2.32 0.48
N THR A 18 2.75 -2.23 1.68
CA THR A 18 2.35 -3.36 2.52
C THR A 18 1.07 -3.03 3.29
N LEU A 19 0.48 -4.06 3.91
CA LEU A 19 -0.71 -3.94 4.75
C LEU A 19 -0.38 -4.36 6.18
N CYS A 20 -0.85 -3.60 7.15
CA CYS A 20 -0.81 -3.94 8.57
C CYS A 20 -2.24 -4.01 9.11
N THR A 21 -2.56 -5.13 9.76
CA THR A 21 -3.87 -5.38 10.39
C THR A 21 -3.86 -5.07 11.89
N ASN A 22 -2.73 -4.65 12.46
CA ASN A 22 -2.67 -4.19 13.83
C ASN A 22 -1.47 -3.27 14.07
N ALA A 23 -1.52 -2.52 15.18
CA ALA A 23 -0.47 -1.59 15.56
C ALA A 23 0.90 -2.25 15.78
N ALA A 24 0.95 -3.52 16.22
CA ALA A 24 2.21 -4.20 16.46
C ALA A 24 2.98 -4.48 15.16
N GLN A 25 2.28 -4.91 14.10
CA GLN A 25 2.83 -5.04 12.75
C GLN A 25 3.28 -3.68 12.21
N PHE A 26 2.45 -2.65 12.32
CA PHE A 26 2.80 -1.31 11.84
C PHE A 26 4.08 -0.80 12.50
N HIS A 27 4.17 -0.88 13.82
CA HIS A 27 5.37 -0.50 14.56
C HIS A 27 6.59 -1.37 14.20
N ALA A 28 6.41 -2.62 13.78
CA ALA A 28 7.51 -3.47 13.32
C ALA A 28 8.05 -2.96 11.98
N GLU A 29 7.18 -2.59 11.04
CA GLU A 29 7.59 -2.01 9.76
C GLU A 29 8.28 -0.66 9.95
N LEU A 30 7.76 0.22 10.82
CA LEU A 30 8.43 1.49 11.14
C LEU A 30 9.84 1.29 11.70
N ARG A 31 10.06 0.26 12.54
CA ARG A 31 11.40 -0.11 13.02
C ARG A 31 12.29 -0.61 11.89
N SER A 32 11.76 -1.49 11.03
CA SER A 32 12.49 -2.05 9.89
C SER A 32 12.98 -0.95 8.94
N MET A 33 12.12 0.03 8.67
CA MET A 33 12.43 1.21 7.87
C MET A 33 13.31 2.25 8.59
N LYS A 34 13.62 2.04 9.87
CA LYS A 34 14.41 2.95 10.72
C LYS A 34 13.77 4.35 10.86
N VAL A 35 12.44 4.43 10.88
CA VAL A 35 11.72 5.68 11.15
C VAL A 35 11.98 6.09 12.61
N PRO A 36 12.41 7.35 12.89
CA PRO A 36 12.63 7.82 14.26
C PRO A 36 11.39 7.64 15.14
N ARG A 37 11.57 7.09 16.34
CA ARG A 37 10.45 6.65 17.19
C ARG A 37 9.55 7.80 17.64
N ASP A 38 10.12 8.98 17.81
CA ASP A 38 9.43 10.22 18.17
C ASP A 38 8.53 10.76 17.05
N THR A 39 8.71 10.31 15.82
CA THR A 39 7.90 10.72 14.65
C THR A 39 6.87 9.67 14.24
N TRP A 40 6.67 8.61 15.04
CA TRP A 40 5.74 7.56 14.68
C TRP A 40 4.30 8.07 14.72
N PRO A 41 3.54 7.99 13.61
CA PRO A 41 2.13 8.33 13.63
C PRO A 41 1.34 7.24 14.36
N ASN A 42 0.09 7.57 14.69
CA ASN A 42 -0.86 6.58 15.16
C ASN A 42 -1.14 5.54 14.06
N PHE A 43 -1.49 4.31 14.44
CA PHE A 43 -1.84 3.25 13.49
C PHE A 43 -2.93 3.70 12.50
N LEU A 44 -3.95 4.39 13.00
CA LEU A 44 -4.96 5.09 12.21
C LEU A 44 -4.86 6.59 12.52
N THR A 45 -4.93 7.44 11.49
CA THR A 45 -4.68 8.89 11.65
C THR A 45 -5.68 9.55 12.59
N THR A 46 -6.92 9.05 12.63
CA THR A 46 -7.98 9.57 13.50
C THR A 46 -8.74 8.44 14.17
N ALA A 47 -9.39 8.73 15.31
CA ALA A 47 -10.25 7.77 16.01
C ALA A 47 -11.48 7.31 15.21
N ARG A 48 -11.80 7.98 14.10
CA ARG A 48 -12.92 7.63 13.20
C ARG A 48 -12.46 7.03 11.87
N ALA A 49 -11.15 6.94 11.64
CA ALA A 49 -10.63 6.37 10.42
C ALA A 49 -10.79 4.85 10.47
N ASP A 50 -11.27 4.26 9.39
CA ASP A 50 -11.40 2.81 9.24
C ASP A 50 -10.14 2.17 8.66
N ALA A 51 -9.46 2.92 7.79
CA ALA A 51 -8.18 2.58 7.20
C ALA A 51 -7.32 3.85 7.04
N THR A 52 -6.02 3.68 6.80
CA THR A 52 -5.10 4.79 6.52
C THR A 52 -3.88 4.31 5.73
N ALA A 53 -3.56 4.96 4.62
CA ALA A 53 -2.28 4.87 3.93
C ALA A 53 -1.25 5.86 4.52
N HIS A 54 -0.20 5.33 5.16
CA HIS A 54 0.92 6.12 5.66
C HIS A 54 2.10 6.10 4.69
N PHE A 55 2.54 7.26 4.22
CA PHE A 55 3.67 7.38 3.29
C PHE A 55 4.96 7.75 4.02
N PHE A 56 6.05 7.08 3.66
CA PHE A 56 7.39 7.28 4.20
C PHE A 56 8.42 7.28 3.08
N ASN A 57 9.54 7.97 3.31
CA ASN A 57 10.73 7.82 2.48
C ASN A 57 11.68 6.84 3.15
N ASN A 58 12.09 5.80 2.43
CA ASN A 58 13.12 4.88 2.92
C ASN A 58 14.51 5.56 2.83
N PRO A 59 15.55 5.01 3.48
CA PRO A 59 16.91 5.56 3.39
C PRO A 59 17.52 5.59 1.97
N ALA A 60 17.02 4.77 1.05
CA ALA A 60 17.40 4.76 -0.37
C ALA A 60 16.63 5.79 -1.22
N LYS A 61 15.75 6.60 -0.60
CA LYS A 61 14.84 7.57 -1.23
C LYS A 61 13.71 6.96 -2.06
N ASP A 62 13.43 5.68 -1.91
CA ASP A 62 12.18 5.14 -2.44
C ASP A 62 11.02 5.48 -1.50
N VAL A 63 9.84 5.63 -2.09
CA VAL A 63 8.61 5.87 -1.34
C VAL A 63 8.03 4.53 -0.90
N CYS A 64 7.65 4.45 0.38
CA CYS A 64 6.97 3.31 0.96
C CYS A 64 5.60 3.74 1.49
N CYS A 65 4.59 2.91 1.28
CA CYS A 65 3.26 3.08 1.84
C CYS A 65 2.92 1.90 2.76
N ILE A 66 2.53 2.19 4.00
CA ILE A 66 1.94 1.19 4.88
C ILE A 66 0.45 1.47 5.01
N VAL A 67 -0.36 0.58 4.47
CA VAL A 67 -1.81 0.62 4.64
C VAL A 67 -2.16 -0.04 5.98
N CYS A 68 -2.82 0.71 6.86
CA CYS A 68 -3.27 0.25 8.15
C CYS A 68 -4.79 0.08 8.13
N ILE A 69 -5.30 -1.07 8.58
CA ILE A 69 -6.73 -1.35 8.70
C ILE A 69 -6.96 -2.22 9.94
N HIS A 70 -8.05 -2.01 10.67
CA HIS A 70 -8.44 -2.96 11.71
C HIS A 70 -9.21 -4.14 11.09
N PRO A 71 -8.78 -5.39 11.30
CA PRO A 71 -9.56 -6.55 10.93
C PRO A 71 -10.72 -6.64 11.94
N ASP A 72 -11.88 -6.18 11.53
CA ASP A 72 -13.10 -6.36 12.28
C ASP A 72 -13.83 -7.59 11.72
N LYS A 73 -14.04 -8.58 12.59
CA LYS A 73 -14.70 -9.84 12.22
C LYS A 73 -16.20 -9.65 11.99
N ASP A 74 -16.78 -8.62 12.58
CA ASP A 74 -18.19 -8.29 12.45
C ASP A 74 -18.45 -7.39 11.23
N ARG A 75 -17.38 -6.87 10.61
CA ARG A 75 -17.47 -6.03 9.43
C ARG A 75 -17.63 -6.86 8.16
N ASP A 76 -18.50 -6.39 7.30
CA ASP A 76 -18.77 -7.03 6.02
C ASP A 76 -17.51 -7.01 5.12
N GLN A 77 -17.26 -8.12 4.42
CA GLN A 77 -16.04 -8.28 3.63
C GLN A 77 -16.03 -7.38 2.37
N ILE A 78 -17.21 -6.96 1.89
CA ILE A 78 -17.31 -5.97 0.80
C ILE A 78 -16.93 -4.58 1.31
N GLU A 79 -17.26 -4.24 2.56
CA GLU A 79 -16.80 -2.97 3.15
C GLU A 79 -15.28 -2.95 3.30
N ILE A 80 -14.67 -4.03 3.78
CA ILE A 80 -13.22 -4.17 3.83
C ILE A 80 -12.62 -4.02 2.42
N ALA A 81 -13.18 -4.70 1.42
CA ALA A 81 -12.74 -4.56 0.04
C ALA A 81 -12.84 -3.11 -0.46
N GLY A 82 -13.92 -2.41 -0.12
CA GLY A 82 -14.12 -1.00 -0.45
C GLY A 82 -13.06 -0.08 0.19
N LEU A 83 -12.71 -0.31 1.46
CA LEU A 83 -11.63 0.42 2.12
C LEU A 83 -10.27 0.16 1.47
N LEU A 84 -9.96 -1.09 1.12
CA LEU A 84 -8.70 -1.41 0.45
C LEU A 84 -8.61 -0.80 -0.94
N VAL A 85 -9.74 -0.68 -1.67
CA VAL A 85 -9.80 0.07 -2.94
C VAL A 85 -9.57 1.56 -2.70
N HIS A 86 -10.14 2.13 -1.63
CA HIS A 86 -9.91 3.53 -1.27
C HIS A 86 -8.42 3.82 -1.03
N GLU A 87 -7.76 3.01 -0.22
CA GLU A 87 -6.32 3.18 0.04
C GLU A 87 -5.46 2.88 -1.20
N ALA A 88 -5.89 1.98 -2.08
CA ALA A 88 -5.24 1.73 -3.37
C ALA A 88 -5.25 2.98 -4.27
N VAL A 89 -6.32 3.78 -4.24
CA VAL A 89 -6.39 5.05 -4.96
C VAL A 89 -5.34 6.03 -4.42
N HIS A 90 -5.13 6.11 -3.12
CA HIS A 90 -4.08 6.96 -2.55
C HIS A 90 -2.68 6.53 -2.97
N ILE A 91 -2.39 5.22 -2.99
CA ILE A 91 -1.11 4.69 -3.50
C ILE A 91 -0.92 5.03 -4.98
N TRP A 92 -1.97 4.91 -5.79
CA TRP A 92 -1.92 5.28 -7.20
C TRP A 92 -1.68 6.79 -7.40
N GLN A 93 -2.32 7.65 -6.61
CA GLN A 93 -2.12 9.10 -6.66
C GLN A 93 -0.65 9.46 -6.38
N GLU A 94 -0.06 8.89 -5.33
CA GLU A 94 1.37 9.09 -5.02
C GLU A 94 2.27 8.54 -6.14
N THR A 95 1.96 7.34 -6.64
CA THR A 95 2.70 6.72 -7.76
C THR A 95 2.71 7.63 -8.98
N ARG A 96 1.54 8.15 -9.35
CA ARG A 96 1.36 9.07 -10.48
C ARG A 96 2.19 10.35 -10.30
N ASP A 97 2.20 10.91 -9.10
CA ASP A 97 2.98 12.11 -8.79
C ASP A 97 4.50 11.84 -8.88
N LEU A 98 4.97 10.68 -8.40
CA LEU A 98 6.38 10.28 -8.47
C LEU A 98 6.89 10.04 -9.89
N ILE A 99 6.06 9.47 -10.77
CA ILE A 99 6.43 9.25 -12.18
C ILE A 99 6.24 10.50 -13.04
N GLY A 100 5.70 11.58 -12.48
CA GLY A 100 5.43 12.83 -13.20
C GLY A 100 4.27 12.74 -14.21
N GLU A 101 3.42 11.72 -14.09
CA GLU A 101 2.25 11.56 -14.95
C GLU A 101 1.15 12.52 -14.47
N ARG A 102 0.52 13.25 -15.40
CA ARG A 102 -0.49 14.26 -15.07
C ARG A 102 -1.84 13.96 -15.71
N ASN A 103 -1.87 13.16 -16.77
CA ASN A 103 -3.07 12.80 -17.50
C ASN A 103 -2.98 11.33 -17.94
N PRO A 104 -3.00 10.37 -16.99
CA PRO A 104 -2.95 8.95 -17.32
C PRO A 104 -4.16 8.58 -18.19
N SER A 105 -4.00 7.58 -19.06
CA SER A 105 -5.16 7.06 -19.78
C SER A 105 -6.16 6.42 -18.80
N PRO A 106 -7.47 6.46 -19.08
CA PRO A 106 -8.47 5.85 -18.20
C PRO A 106 -8.21 4.36 -17.93
N GLU A 107 -7.74 3.62 -18.94
CA GLU A 107 -7.40 2.21 -18.76
C GLU A 107 -6.17 2.02 -17.87
N PHE A 108 -5.13 2.85 -18.03
CA PHE A 108 -3.92 2.73 -17.22
C PHE A 108 -4.23 2.97 -15.74
N GLU A 109 -5.01 4.00 -15.44
CA GLU A 109 -5.48 4.28 -14.08
C GLU A 109 -6.35 3.14 -13.53
N ALA A 110 -7.29 2.62 -14.33
CA ALA A 110 -8.14 1.50 -13.92
C ALA A 110 -7.31 0.24 -13.58
N TYR A 111 -6.35 -0.12 -14.43
CA TYR A 111 -5.47 -1.26 -14.19
C TYR A 111 -4.54 -1.05 -12.99
N ALA A 112 -4.04 0.17 -12.79
CA ALA A 112 -3.17 0.49 -11.66
C ALA A 112 -3.94 0.29 -10.34
N VAL A 113 -5.13 0.88 -10.20
CA VAL A 113 -5.97 0.74 -9.01
C VAL A 113 -6.41 -0.71 -8.82
N GLN A 114 -6.78 -1.42 -9.89
CA GLN A 114 -7.13 -2.84 -9.82
C GLN A 114 -5.96 -3.67 -9.28
N SER A 115 -4.74 -3.47 -9.81
CA SER A 115 -3.55 -4.23 -9.42
C SER A 115 -3.17 -3.99 -7.95
N ILE A 116 -3.18 -2.72 -7.51
CA ILE A 116 -2.86 -2.36 -6.13
C ILE A 116 -3.93 -2.93 -5.18
N SER A 117 -5.21 -2.72 -5.47
CA SER A 117 -6.31 -3.19 -4.62
C SER A 117 -6.34 -4.71 -4.50
N GLN A 118 -6.12 -5.46 -5.59
CA GLN A 118 -6.04 -6.93 -5.54
C GLN A 118 -4.89 -7.41 -4.66
N ARG A 119 -3.71 -6.77 -4.73
CA ARG A 119 -2.57 -7.08 -3.86
C ARG A 119 -2.89 -6.82 -2.39
N LEU A 120 -3.53 -5.70 -2.06
CA LEU A 120 -3.98 -5.40 -0.71
C LEU A 120 -5.03 -6.41 -0.21
N MET A 121 -5.98 -6.80 -1.06
CA MET A 121 -7.00 -7.81 -0.71
C MET A 121 -6.40 -9.19 -0.47
N TRP A 122 -5.45 -9.62 -1.29
CA TRP A 122 -4.75 -10.89 -1.08
C TRP A 122 -3.95 -10.86 0.22
N GLU A 123 -3.27 -9.75 0.50
CA GLU A 123 -2.50 -9.60 1.73
C GLU A 123 -3.41 -9.57 2.97
N TYR A 124 -4.54 -8.88 2.91
CA TYR A 124 -5.56 -8.91 3.96
C TYR A 124 -6.05 -10.33 4.19
N ARG A 125 -6.44 -11.03 3.11
CA ARG A 125 -6.90 -12.42 3.19
C ARG A 125 -5.86 -13.33 3.83
N ARG A 126 -4.59 -13.20 3.41
CA ARG A 126 -3.47 -13.98 3.94
C ARG A 126 -3.29 -13.76 5.44
N GLN A 127 -3.36 -12.51 5.91
CA GLN A 127 -3.18 -12.16 7.31
C GLN A 127 -4.36 -12.56 8.20
N VAL A 128 -5.60 -12.44 7.70
CA VAL A 128 -6.81 -12.61 8.52
C VAL A 128 -7.36 -14.04 8.49
N PHE A 129 -7.32 -14.71 7.35
CA PHE A 129 -7.93 -16.03 7.18
C PHE A 129 -6.93 -17.18 7.11
N GLY A 130 -5.64 -16.89 6.88
CA GLY A 130 -4.67 -17.91 6.49
C GLY A 130 -4.96 -18.37 5.05
N SER A 131 -3.92 -18.50 4.23
CA SER A 131 -3.97 -18.81 2.79
C SER A 131 -5.09 -19.77 2.37
#